data_AF-A0ABD3Y1Y5-F1
#
_entry.id   AF-A0ABD3Y1Y5-F1
#
_cell.length_a   1.000
_cell.length_b   1.000
_cell.length_c   1.000
_cell.angle_alpha   90.00
_cell.angle_beta   90.00
_cell.angle_gamma   90.00
#
_symmetry.space_group_name_H-M   'P 1'
#
loop_
_entity.id
_entity.type
_entity.pdbx_description
1 polymer ?
#
loop_
_entity_poly.entity_id
_entity_poly.type
_entity_poly.pdbx_seq_one_letter_code
_entity_poly.pdbx_strand_id
1 'polypeptide(L)'
;MDDELGIDERNSGDETTDAEEDLIATQTEKNIYLQIDSKFGTLDRDDFKKKMCLELDAQNLKDIRLSLHDLAKLEKSNYPVARIVERTVRCDSAPLDERLAEDIFILYHFLAGDNNLSELKSLASRHKQRTGMHDSSICASRVSKRKETNKQSQRLESEQEQVMQKSECNSISTLLNDKDDTTATVDNLYKIIDLKHFIQDSIQQMKDDIRNELKTELDKMRKELHARDVNYTRLQSDLERYKEEEKKLSKDNLALRMSLKEKNNQLEDVKGNQLFLQKLLEDKKNIIRIKIMLLRNARHRLK
;
A
#
# COMPACT_ATOMS: atom_id res chain seq x y z
N MET A 1 -56.04 -22.89 7.70
CA MET A 1 -55.41 -21.57 7.56
C MET A 1 -54.24 -21.62 8.48
N ASP A 2 -53.05 -21.76 7.89
CA ASP A 2 -51.72 -21.38 8.40
C ASP A 2 -50.72 -22.04 7.44
N ASP A 3 -50.42 -21.32 6.35
CA ASP A 3 -49.38 -21.68 5.40
C ASP A 3 -48.03 -21.19 5.96
N GLU A 4 -47.21 -22.14 6.42
CA GLU A 4 -45.80 -21.95 6.77
C GLU A 4 -44.96 -21.84 5.48
N LEU A 5 -44.53 -20.62 5.14
CA LEU A 5 -43.54 -20.39 4.09
C LEU A 5 -42.13 -20.55 4.67
N GLY A 6 -41.48 -21.66 4.33
CA GLY A 6 -40.06 -21.86 4.48
C GLY A 6 -39.27 -20.94 3.55
N ILE A 7 -38.37 -20.14 4.13
CA ILE A 7 -37.40 -19.33 3.39
C ILE A 7 -36.10 -20.12 3.34
N ASP A 8 -35.78 -20.64 2.16
CA ASP A 8 -34.48 -21.21 1.81
C ASP A 8 -33.41 -20.11 1.84
N GLU A 9 -32.52 -20.15 2.84
CA GLU A 9 -31.24 -19.42 2.82
C GLU A 9 -30.30 -20.06 1.79
N ARG A 10 -30.40 -19.61 0.54
CA ARG A 10 -29.36 -19.88 -0.46
C ARG A 10 -28.19 -18.94 -0.22
N ASN A 11 -27.17 -19.51 0.41
CA ASN A 11 -25.78 -19.08 0.45
C ASN A 11 -25.28 -18.75 -0.99
N SER A 12 -25.32 -17.47 -1.37
CA SER A 12 -24.69 -16.97 -2.58
C SER A 12 -23.22 -16.72 -2.29
N GLY A 13 -22.37 -17.57 -2.87
CA GLY A 13 -20.92 -17.49 -2.81
C GLY A 13 -20.42 -16.11 -3.24
N ASP A 14 -19.53 -15.60 -2.39
CA ASP A 14 -18.74 -14.40 -2.50
C ASP A 14 -17.71 -14.58 -3.63
N GLU A 15 -18.03 -14.10 -4.84
CA GLU A 15 -17.10 -13.92 -5.95
C GLU A 15 -16.82 -12.41 -6.10
N THR A 16 -16.16 -11.80 -5.11
CA THR A 16 -15.56 -10.47 -5.25
C THR A 16 -14.03 -10.59 -5.29
N THR A 17 -13.54 -10.69 -6.52
CA THR A 17 -12.39 -9.93 -7.05
C THR A 17 -11.06 -9.98 -6.30
N ASP A 18 -10.20 -10.93 -6.67
CA ASP A 18 -8.75 -10.95 -6.39
C ASP A 18 -8.05 -9.59 -6.67
N ALA A 19 -8.59 -8.79 -7.60
CA ALA A 19 -8.04 -7.48 -7.97
C ALA A 19 -8.27 -6.37 -6.92
N GLU A 20 -9.33 -6.45 -6.10
CA GLU A 20 -9.57 -5.47 -5.03
C GLU A 20 -8.68 -5.76 -3.81
N GLU A 21 -8.44 -7.04 -3.50
CA GLU A 21 -7.51 -7.46 -2.45
C GLU A 21 -6.06 -7.04 -2.76
N ASP A 22 -5.62 -7.22 -4.01
CA ASP A 22 -4.27 -6.81 -4.46
C ASP A 22 -4.05 -5.29 -4.36
N LEU A 23 -5.08 -4.48 -4.60
CA LEU A 23 -5.00 -3.03 -4.50
C LEU A 23 -4.91 -2.56 -3.03
N ILE A 24 -5.68 -3.19 -2.14
CA ILE A 24 -5.68 -2.89 -0.70
C ILE A 24 -4.36 -3.33 -0.05
N ALA A 25 -3.83 -4.50 -0.43
CA ALA A 25 -2.52 -4.97 -0.02
C ALA A 25 -1.46 -3.92 -0.39
N THR A 26 -1.37 -3.57 -1.68
CA THR A 26 -0.38 -2.60 -2.20
C THR A 26 -0.39 -1.26 -1.46
N GLN A 27 -1.57 -0.77 -1.06
CA GLN A 27 -1.69 0.46 -0.28
C GLN A 27 -1.17 0.30 1.15
N THR A 28 -1.38 -0.86 1.75
CA THR A 28 -0.89 -1.19 3.10
C THR A 28 0.63 -1.27 3.13
N GLU A 29 1.28 -1.93 2.17
CA GLU A 29 2.75 -1.97 2.13
C GLU A 29 3.37 -0.59 1.89
N LYS A 30 2.75 0.25 1.06
CA LYS A 30 3.17 1.65 0.88
C LYS A 30 3.09 2.47 2.16
N ASN A 31 2.05 2.28 2.95
CA ASN A 31 1.91 2.96 4.24
C ASN A 31 3.04 2.53 5.21
N ILE A 32 3.41 1.24 5.21
CA ILE A 32 4.53 0.73 6.01
C ILE A 32 5.84 1.38 5.56
N TYR A 33 6.10 1.46 4.26
CA TYR A 33 7.28 2.16 3.72
C TYR A 33 7.36 3.62 4.19
N LEU A 34 6.25 4.37 4.07
CA LEU A 34 6.21 5.78 4.49
C LEU A 34 6.44 5.97 6.00
N GLN A 35 5.96 5.05 6.83
CA GLN A 35 6.24 5.08 8.26
C GLN A 35 7.73 4.88 8.57
N ILE A 36 8.40 4.00 7.81
CA ILE A 36 9.83 3.75 7.95
C ILE A 36 10.63 4.98 7.49
N ASP A 37 10.30 5.52 6.31
CA ASP A 37 10.91 6.74 5.77
C ASP A 37 10.82 7.90 6.77
N SER A 38 9.61 8.17 7.29
CA SER A 38 9.39 9.26 8.24
C SER A 38 10.16 9.11 9.57
N LYS A 39 10.41 7.88 10.03
CA LYS A 39 11.01 7.63 11.36
C LYS A 39 12.50 7.34 11.33
N PHE A 40 12.98 6.76 10.24
CA PHE A 40 14.32 6.19 10.12
C PHE A 40 15.05 6.61 8.84
N GLY A 41 14.38 7.25 7.87
CA GLY A 41 14.96 7.51 6.54
C GLY A 41 16.18 8.42 6.50
N THR A 42 16.41 9.23 7.55
CA THR A 42 17.59 10.11 7.67
C THR A 42 18.73 9.51 8.48
N LEU A 43 18.58 8.29 9.00
CA LEU A 43 19.57 7.66 9.86
C LEU A 43 20.65 6.97 9.01
N ASP A 44 21.86 6.88 9.57
CA ASP A 44 22.88 6.02 9.00
C ASP A 44 22.55 4.54 9.24
N ARG A 45 23.27 3.63 8.56
CA ARG A 45 23.01 2.19 8.62
C ARG A 45 23.02 1.62 10.04
N ASP A 46 23.94 2.08 10.89
CA ASP A 46 24.12 1.53 12.23
C ASP A 46 23.10 2.09 13.22
N ASP A 47 22.77 3.38 13.11
CA ASP A 47 21.72 4.03 13.90
C ASP A 47 20.33 3.56 13.49
N PHE A 48 20.11 3.30 12.19
CA PHE A 48 18.88 2.67 11.69
C PHE A 48 18.65 1.33 12.38
N LYS A 49 19.64 0.44 12.36
CA LYS A 49 19.54 -0.89 12.99
C LYS A 49 19.31 -0.81 14.50
N LYS A 50 20.10 0.00 15.21
CA LYS A 50 19.96 0.14 16.66
C LYS A 50 18.57 0.63 17.02
N LYS A 51 18.08 1.67 16.35
CA LYS A 51 16.77 2.25 16.64
C LYS A 51 15.63 1.29 16.28
N MET A 52 15.74 0.57 15.16
CA MET A 52 14.77 -0.47 14.78
C MET A 52 14.69 -1.59 15.82
N CYS A 53 15.82 -2.12 16.27
CA CYS A 53 15.86 -3.18 17.29
C CYS A 53 15.42 -2.71 18.68
N LEU A 54 15.46 -1.40 18.97
CA LEU A 54 14.98 -0.84 20.22
C LEU A 54 13.47 -0.61 20.21
N GLU A 55 12.90 -0.20 19.07
CA GLU A 55 11.49 0.16 18.96
C GLU A 55 10.58 -1.02 18.58
N LEU A 56 11.10 -2.04 17.89
CA LEU A 56 10.32 -3.16 17.37
C LEU A 56 10.82 -4.51 17.87
N ASP A 57 9.88 -5.44 18.00
CA ASP A 57 10.18 -6.84 18.30
C ASP A 57 10.51 -7.64 17.03
N ALA A 58 11.03 -8.85 17.23
CA ALA A 58 11.41 -9.76 16.15
C ALA A 58 10.26 -10.10 15.19
N GLN A 59 9.02 -10.07 15.66
CA GLN A 59 7.85 -10.41 14.85
C GLN A 59 7.48 -9.24 13.93
N ASN A 60 7.37 -8.02 14.46
CA ASN A 60 7.13 -6.83 13.65
C ASN A 60 8.23 -6.62 12.60
N LEU A 61 9.49 -6.91 12.93
CA LEU A 61 10.59 -6.85 11.97
C LEU A 61 10.43 -7.87 10.83
N LYS A 62 9.89 -9.06 11.07
CA LYS A 62 9.60 -10.03 10.00
C LYS A 62 8.48 -9.54 9.10
N ASP A 63 7.41 -9.01 9.69
CA ASP A 63 6.24 -8.56 8.96
C ASP A 63 6.59 -7.36 8.08
N ILE A 64 7.31 -6.37 8.63
CA ILE A 64 7.83 -5.23 7.87
C ILE A 64 8.75 -5.67 6.73
N ARG A 65 9.67 -6.59 6.99
CA ARG A 65 10.57 -7.12 5.97
C ARG A 65 9.81 -7.78 4.82
N LEU A 66 8.73 -8.50 5.11
CA LEU A 66 7.89 -9.13 4.11
C LEU A 66 7.10 -8.09 3.31
N SER A 67 6.49 -7.11 3.97
CA SER A 67 5.78 -6.03 3.29
C SER A 67 6.68 -5.23 2.35
N LEU A 68 7.91 -4.87 2.78
CA LEU A 68 8.86 -4.16 1.92
C LEU A 68 9.34 -5.01 0.74
N HIS A 69 9.48 -6.32 0.94
CA HIS A 69 9.82 -7.24 -0.13
C HIS A 69 8.74 -7.29 -1.21
N ASP A 70 7.48 -7.42 -0.80
CA ASP A 70 6.37 -7.54 -1.72
C ASP A 70 6.15 -6.22 -2.47
N LEU A 71 6.31 -5.08 -1.78
CA LEU A 71 6.34 -3.76 -2.41
C LEU A 71 7.48 -3.62 -3.42
N ALA A 72 8.70 -4.06 -3.08
CA ALA A 72 9.84 -3.99 -3.98
C ALA A 72 9.65 -4.84 -5.25
N LYS A 73 8.99 -5.98 -5.12
CA LYS A 73 8.65 -6.86 -6.25
C LYS A 73 7.59 -6.22 -7.17
N LEU A 74 6.65 -5.46 -6.60
CA LEU A 74 5.59 -4.76 -7.36
C LEU A 74 6.10 -3.49 -8.05
N GLU A 75 6.86 -2.64 -7.34
CA GLU A 75 7.23 -1.32 -7.86
C GLU A 75 8.48 -1.30 -8.74
N LYS A 76 9.44 -2.21 -8.52
CA LYS A 76 10.73 -2.19 -9.23
C LYS A 76 10.81 -3.37 -10.21
N SER A 77 10.76 -3.07 -11.50
CA SER A 77 10.94 -4.06 -12.58
C SER A 77 12.27 -4.81 -12.53
N ASN A 78 13.29 -4.22 -11.89
CA ASN A 78 14.64 -4.77 -11.76
C ASN A 78 14.83 -5.63 -10.50
N TYR A 79 13.75 -5.90 -9.76
CA TYR A 79 13.80 -6.74 -8.57
C TYR A 79 14.19 -8.19 -8.94
N PRO A 80 15.21 -8.79 -8.30
CA PRO A 80 15.65 -10.14 -8.63
C PRO A 80 14.55 -11.16 -8.30
N VAL A 81 14.32 -12.12 -9.20
CA VAL A 81 13.43 -13.27 -8.96
C VAL A 81 14.10 -14.21 -7.95
N ALA A 82 14.10 -13.83 -6.68
CA ALA A 82 14.68 -14.62 -5.61
C ALA A 82 13.76 -14.64 -4.40
N ARG A 83 13.63 -15.82 -3.79
CA ARG A 83 12.91 -15.98 -2.53
C ARG A 83 13.78 -15.46 -1.40
N ILE A 84 13.24 -14.55 -0.60
CA ILE A 84 13.87 -14.11 0.65
C ILE A 84 14.15 -15.32 1.53
N VAL A 85 15.36 -15.38 2.07
CA VAL A 85 15.75 -16.42 3.03
C VAL A 85 15.13 -16.12 4.39
N GLU A 86 14.37 -17.05 4.95
CA GLU A 86 13.92 -16.98 6.33
C GLU A 86 15.14 -17.00 7.27
N ARG A 87 15.26 -15.96 8.11
CA ARG A 87 16.35 -15.87 9.09
C ARG A 87 15.94 -16.66 10.33
N THR A 88 16.78 -17.63 10.72
CA THR A 88 16.64 -18.39 11.97
C THR A 88 17.75 -18.02 12.95
N VAL A 89 17.50 -18.21 14.24
CA VAL A 89 18.51 -18.02 15.30
C VAL A 89 19.67 -19.00 15.05
N ARG A 90 20.91 -18.49 15.01
CA ARG A 90 22.13 -19.30 14.89
C ARG A 90 23.11 -18.87 15.98
N CYS A 91 23.81 -19.82 16.59
CA CYS A 91 24.68 -19.57 17.74
C CYS A 91 25.89 -18.67 17.43
N ASP A 92 26.37 -18.67 16.18
CA ASP A 92 27.62 -17.97 15.79
C ASP A 92 27.38 -16.73 14.91
N SER A 93 26.15 -16.20 14.87
CA SER A 93 25.81 -15.03 14.05
C SER A 93 25.24 -13.89 14.88
N ALA A 94 25.22 -12.69 14.30
CA ALA A 94 24.52 -11.54 14.87
C ALA A 94 23.08 -11.91 15.30
N PRO A 95 22.54 -11.25 16.35
CA PRO A 95 21.17 -11.43 16.81
C PRO A 95 20.17 -11.45 15.65
N LEU A 96 19.09 -12.22 15.81
CA LEU A 96 18.08 -12.34 14.76
C LEU A 96 17.51 -10.96 14.37
N ASP A 97 17.25 -10.12 15.37
CA ASP A 97 16.64 -8.81 15.22
C ASP A 97 17.56 -7.87 14.41
N GLU A 98 18.85 -7.89 14.70
CA GLU A 98 19.84 -7.10 13.97
C GLU A 98 19.96 -7.52 12.50
N ARG A 99 19.88 -8.83 12.22
CA ARG A 99 19.87 -9.35 10.85
C ARG A 99 18.58 -8.99 10.11
N LEU A 100 17.43 -8.97 10.81
CA LEU A 100 16.17 -8.54 10.21
C LEU A 100 16.17 -7.03 9.93
N ALA A 101 16.69 -6.22 10.85
CA ALA A 101 16.84 -4.78 10.67
C ALA A 101 17.78 -4.43 9.51
N GLU A 102 18.87 -5.19 9.35
CA GLU A 102 19.78 -5.09 8.20
C GLU A 102 19.08 -5.42 6.88
N ASP A 103 18.28 -6.49 6.85
CA ASP A 103 17.52 -6.86 5.65
C ASP A 103 16.47 -5.78 5.28
N ILE A 104 15.80 -5.18 6.28
CA ILE A 104 14.86 -4.07 6.11
C ILE A 104 15.57 -2.83 5.54
N PHE A 105 16.74 -2.47 6.10
CA PHE A 105 17.53 -1.34 5.63
C PHE A 105 17.87 -1.46 4.13
N ILE A 106 18.33 -2.65 3.71
CA ILE A 106 18.66 -2.93 2.31
C ILE A 106 17.42 -2.80 1.41
N LEU A 107 16.27 -3.35 1.82
CA LEU A 107 15.02 -3.26 1.04
C LEU A 107 14.51 -1.82 0.94
N TYR A 108 14.57 -1.07 2.04
CA TYR A 108 14.18 0.33 2.11
C TYR A 108 15.02 1.20 1.16
N HIS A 109 16.34 1.11 1.21
CA HIS A 109 17.22 1.88 0.33
C HIS A 109 17.07 1.50 -1.15
N PHE A 110 16.84 0.21 -1.43
CA PHE A 110 16.53 -0.24 -2.78
C PHE A 110 15.23 0.39 -3.32
N LEU A 111 14.19 0.48 -2.49
CA LEU A 111 12.93 1.16 -2.84
C LEU A 111 13.13 2.67 -3.03
N ALA A 112 13.90 3.31 -2.15
CA ALA A 112 14.26 4.73 -2.23
C ALA A 112 15.06 5.11 -3.48
N GLY A 113 15.66 4.12 -4.16
CA GLY A 113 16.40 4.30 -5.42
C GLY A 113 17.92 4.24 -5.27
N ASP A 114 18.42 3.98 -4.08
CA ASP A 114 19.83 3.71 -3.81
C ASP A 114 20.14 2.28 -4.28
N ASN A 115 20.42 2.14 -5.57
CA ASN A 115 20.49 0.87 -6.29
C ASN A 115 21.71 0.00 -5.91
N ASN A 116 21.72 -0.60 -4.71
CA ASN A 116 22.70 -1.61 -4.30
C ASN A 116 22.20 -3.05 -4.54
N LEU A 117 22.09 -3.41 -5.83
CA LEU A 117 21.67 -4.76 -6.25
C LEU A 117 22.55 -5.89 -5.70
N SER A 118 23.80 -5.62 -5.36
CA SER A 118 24.73 -6.57 -4.72
C SER A 118 24.29 -6.95 -3.30
N GLU A 119 23.85 -5.99 -2.51
CA GLU A 119 23.35 -6.20 -1.15
C GLU A 119 22.00 -6.90 -1.19
N LEU A 120 21.11 -6.49 -2.10
CA LEU A 120 19.82 -7.16 -2.31
C LEU A 120 19.99 -8.63 -2.69
N LYS A 121 20.95 -8.96 -3.57
CA LYS A 121 21.30 -10.35 -3.92
C LYS A 121 21.87 -11.15 -2.75
N SER A 122 22.36 -10.50 -1.69
CA SER A 122 22.83 -11.19 -0.48
C SER A 122 21.67 -11.68 0.40
N LEU A 123 20.47 -11.09 0.27
CA LEU A 123 19.24 -11.51 0.94
C LEU A 123 18.62 -12.77 0.34
N ALA A 124 19.01 -13.08 -0.89
CA ALA A 124 18.53 -14.19 -1.70
C ALA A 124 19.38 -15.47 -1.52
N SER A 125 18.72 -16.63 -1.45
CA SER A 125 19.42 -17.92 -1.43
C SER A 125 20.14 -18.15 -2.75
N ARG A 126 21.48 -18.31 -2.71
CA ARG A 126 22.30 -18.65 -3.88
C ARG A 126 22.08 -20.08 -4.41
N HIS A 127 21.18 -20.87 -3.81
CA HIS A 127 21.18 -22.32 -4.00
C HIS A 127 20.34 -22.87 -5.18
N LYS A 128 19.75 -22.03 -6.05
CA LYS A 128 19.03 -22.52 -7.25
C LYS A 128 19.15 -21.63 -8.50
N GLN A 129 20.36 -21.21 -8.87
CA GLN A 129 20.63 -20.63 -10.20
C GLN A 129 21.53 -21.53 -11.04
N ARG A 130 21.12 -22.80 -11.22
CA ARG A 130 21.83 -23.72 -12.12
C ARG A 130 20.88 -24.74 -12.72
N THR A 131 20.16 -24.34 -13.77
CA THR A 131 19.58 -25.23 -14.79
C THR A 131 18.89 -24.39 -15.85
N GLY A 132 19.29 -24.55 -17.13
CA GLY A 132 18.56 -23.96 -18.25
C GLY A 132 19.37 -23.55 -19.48
N MET A 133 20.56 -24.14 -19.73
CA MET A 133 21.16 -24.10 -21.08
C MET A 133 21.60 -25.51 -21.46
N HIS A 134 20.71 -26.21 -22.15
CA HIS A 134 20.97 -27.35 -23.03
C HIS A 134 20.03 -27.12 -24.22
N ASP A 135 20.58 -26.72 -25.36
CA ASP A 135 20.93 -27.60 -26.50
C ASP A 135 19.74 -27.86 -27.41
N SER A 136 19.86 -27.45 -28.68
CA SER A 136 19.81 -28.36 -29.83
C SER A 136 20.06 -27.60 -31.13
N SER A 137 21.24 -27.86 -31.68
CA SER A 137 21.60 -27.71 -33.09
C SER A 137 20.94 -28.82 -33.95
N ILE A 138 21.17 -28.75 -35.27
CA ILE A 138 21.02 -29.75 -36.38
C ILE A 138 20.13 -29.13 -37.49
N CYS A 139 20.63 -28.56 -38.60
CA CYS A 139 21.43 -29.07 -39.74
C CYS A 139 20.63 -29.74 -40.88
N ALA A 140 20.73 -29.12 -42.08
CA ALA A 140 20.86 -29.70 -43.44
C ALA A 140 19.58 -30.34 -44.08
N SER A 141 19.29 -30.39 -45.40
CA SER A 141 19.95 -30.19 -46.70
C SER A 141 18.88 -30.05 -47.81
N ARG A 142 19.05 -29.22 -48.85
CA ARG A 142 19.31 -29.55 -50.29
C ARG A 142 18.67 -30.83 -50.87
N VAL A 143 18.07 -30.75 -52.07
CA VAL A 143 18.53 -31.35 -53.37
C VAL A 143 17.51 -31.21 -54.54
N SER A 144 17.98 -30.57 -55.62
CA SER A 144 17.91 -30.82 -57.09
C SER A 144 16.66 -31.26 -57.92
N LYS A 145 16.47 -30.47 -59.00
CA LYS A 145 16.47 -30.77 -60.47
C LYS A 145 15.46 -31.73 -61.10
N ARG A 146 14.85 -31.28 -62.22
CA ARG A 146 14.99 -31.92 -63.56
C ARG A 146 14.63 -30.98 -64.72
N LYS A 147 15.23 -31.25 -65.88
CA LYS A 147 15.32 -30.51 -67.15
C LYS A 147 14.61 -31.27 -68.29
N GLU A 148 14.10 -30.53 -69.29
CA GLU A 148 14.13 -30.72 -70.78
C GLU A 148 13.57 -32.05 -71.38
N THR A 149 12.82 -32.10 -72.50
CA THR A 149 13.23 -31.76 -73.90
C THR A 149 12.08 -32.00 -74.95
N ASN A 150 12.18 -31.29 -76.09
CA ASN A 150 11.89 -31.62 -77.52
C ASN A 150 10.47 -31.96 -78.07
N LYS A 151 9.92 -31.17 -79.04
CA LYS A 151 10.08 -31.12 -80.54
C LYS A 151 9.35 -32.26 -81.32
N GLN A 152 8.26 -31.94 -82.03
CA GLN A 152 8.16 -31.70 -83.52
C GLN A 152 7.89 -33.04 -84.28
N SER A 153 6.92 -33.28 -85.15
CA SER A 153 6.10 -32.48 -86.08
C SER A 153 4.90 -33.29 -86.66
N GLN A 154 3.87 -32.58 -87.11
CA GLN A 154 3.01 -32.77 -88.31
C GLN A 154 2.17 -34.06 -88.52
N ARG A 155 0.84 -33.88 -88.53
CA ARG A 155 -0.02 -34.25 -89.68
C ARG A 155 -1.45 -33.68 -89.54
N LEU A 156 -1.97 -33.18 -90.67
CA LEU A 156 -3.39 -33.02 -91.04
C LEU A 156 -4.07 -31.67 -90.76
N GLU A 157 -3.81 -30.74 -91.69
CA GLU A 157 -4.65 -29.59 -92.03
C GLU A 157 -5.98 -30.08 -92.61
N SER A 158 -6.97 -30.29 -91.73
CA SER A 158 -8.42 -30.32 -92.03
C SER A 158 -9.28 -30.38 -90.75
N GLU A 159 -8.65 -30.51 -89.56
CA GLU A 159 -9.30 -30.35 -88.25
C GLU A 159 -9.03 -28.99 -87.58
N GLN A 160 -8.20 -28.13 -88.20
CA GLN A 160 -7.73 -26.88 -87.59
C GLN A 160 -8.80 -25.79 -87.44
N GLU A 161 -9.85 -25.77 -88.27
CA GLU A 161 -10.95 -24.79 -88.13
C GLU A 161 -11.94 -25.18 -87.03
N GLN A 162 -12.21 -26.48 -86.81
CA GLN A 162 -13.04 -26.93 -85.68
C GLN A 162 -12.28 -26.92 -84.34
N VAL A 163 -10.96 -27.16 -84.37
CA VAL A 163 -10.12 -27.06 -83.16
C VAL A 163 -9.85 -25.60 -82.79
N MET A 164 -9.68 -24.68 -83.75
CA MET A 164 -9.62 -23.24 -83.44
C MET A 164 -10.94 -22.71 -82.87
N GLN A 165 -12.09 -22.99 -83.49
CA GLN A 165 -13.39 -22.57 -82.93
C GLN A 165 -13.71 -23.20 -81.58
N LYS A 166 -13.35 -24.48 -81.33
CA LYS A 166 -13.48 -25.08 -79.99
C LYS A 166 -12.48 -24.50 -78.99
N SER A 167 -11.27 -24.14 -79.41
CA SER A 167 -10.27 -23.50 -78.53
C SER A 167 -10.62 -22.05 -78.20
N GLU A 168 -11.24 -21.33 -79.14
CA GLU A 168 -11.75 -19.97 -78.96
C GLU A 168 -13.02 -19.99 -78.10
N CYS A 169 -13.96 -20.91 -78.33
CA CYS A 169 -15.12 -21.11 -77.46
C CYS A 169 -14.73 -21.58 -76.05
N ASN A 170 -13.72 -22.44 -75.91
CA ASN A 170 -13.20 -22.82 -74.59
C ASN A 170 -12.51 -21.65 -73.90
N SER A 171 -11.75 -20.82 -74.63
CA SER A 171 -11.09 -19.62 -74.09
C SER A 171 -12.09 -18.53 -73.68
N ILE A 172 -13.18 -18.37 -74.44
CA ILE A 172 -14.27 -17.43 -74.14
C ILE A 172 -15.10 -17.93 -72.93
N SER A 173 -15.38 -19.24 -72.85
CA SER A 173 -16.04 -19.83 -71.67
C SER A 173 -15.18 -19.72 -70.41
N THR A 174 -13.87 -19.93 -70.49
CA THR A 174 -12.97 -19.69 -69.34
C THR A 174 -12.93 -18.21 -68.96
N LEU A 175 -12.87 -17.29 -69.92
CA LEU A 175 -12.89 -15.84 -69.67
C LEU A 175 -14.23 -15.32 -69.10
N LEU A 176 -15.36 -15.96 -69.42
CA LEU A 176 -16.67 -15.65 -68.86
C LEU A 176 -16.82 -16.18 -67.44
N ASN A 177 -16.38 -17.41 -67.17
CA ASN A 177 -16.34 -17.97 -65.82
C ASN A 177 -15.39 -17.17 -64.90
N ASP A 178 -14.22 -16.77 -65.41
CA ASP A 178 -13.27 -15.93 -64.69
C ASP A 178 -13.88 -14.54 -64.37
N LYS A 179 -14.76 -14.01 -65.23
CA LYS A 179 -15.46 -12.73 -64.98
C LYS A 179 -16.49 -12.85 -63.86
N ASP A 180 -17.30 -13.90 -63.87
CA ASP A 180 -18.30 -14.13 -62.81
C ASP A 180 -17.61 -14.35 -61.44
N ASP A 181 -16.47 -15.07 -61.44
CA ASP A 181 -15.59 -15.21 -60.27
C ASP A 181 -14.96 -13.86 -59.85
N THR A 182 -14.60 -12.98 -60.80
CA THR A 182 -14.10 -11.62 -60.46
C THR A 182 -15.19 -10.72 -59.85
N THR A 183 -16.45 -10.81 -60.29
CA THR A 183 -17.55 -10.06 -59.67
C THR A 183 -17.86 -10.57 -58.25
N ALA A 184 -17.88 -11.89 -58.05
CA ALA A 184 -18.09 -12.47 -56.72
C ALA A 184 -16.96 -12.11 -55.74
N THR A 185 -15.72 -12.05 -56.23
CA THR A 185 -14.57 -11.61 -55.41
C THR A 185 -14.64 -10.13 -55.08
N VAL A 186 -15.07 -9.25 -56.00
CA VAL A 186 -15.28 -7.83 -55.73
C VAL A 186 -16.39 -7.59 -54.70
N ASP A 187 -17.52 -8.30 -54.78
CA ASP A 187 -18.59 -8.20 -53.78
C ASP A 187 -18.14 -8.67 -52.39
N ASN A 188 -17.33 -9.71 -52.33
CA ASN A 188 -16.71 -10.15 -51.07
C ASN A 188 -15.73 -9.11 -50.51
N LEU A 189 -14.98 -8.42 -51.37
CA LEU A 189 -14.09 -7.32 -50.96
C LEU A 189 -14.88 -6.14 -50.37
N TYR A 190 -16.01 -5.75 -50.96
CA TYR A 190 -16.87 -4.71 -50.38
C TYR A 190 -17.42 -5.10 -49.00
N LYS A 191 -17.90 -6.34 -48.84
CA LYS A 191 -18.34 -6.86 -47.52
C LYS A 191 -17.22 -6.85 -46.49
N ILE A 192 -15.99 -7.18 -46.88
CA ILE A 192 -14.82 -7.13 -46.00
C ILE A 192 -14.51 -5.68 -45.60
N ILE A 193 -14.62 -4.73 -46.53
CA ILE A 193 -14.41 -3.30 -46.25
C ILE A 193 -15.47 -2.78 -45.27
N ASP A 194 -16.74 -3.13 -45.45
CA ASP A 194 -17.82 -2.72 -44.54
C ASP A 194 -17.62 -3.32 -43.14
N LEU A 195 -17.27 -4.61 -43.07
CA LEU A 195 -16.98 -5.27 -41.81
C LEU A 195 -15.78 -4.63 -41.10
N LYS A 196 -14.74 -4.24 -41.86
CA LYS A 196 -13.57 -3.54 -41.32
C LYS A 196 -13.97 -2.19 -40.71
N HIS A 197 -14.79 -1.39 -41.40
CA HIS A 197 -15.28 -0.12 -40.86
C HIS A 197 -16.12 -0.33 -39.60
N PHE A 198 -17.03 -1.30 -39.61
CA PHE A 198 -17.84 -1.64 -38.44
C PHE A 198 -16.98 -2.02 -37.22
N ILE A 199 -15.96 -2.87 -37.42
CA ILE A 199 -15.02 -3.23 -36.35
C ILE A 199 -14.24 -2.00 -35.87
N GLN A 200 -13.81 -1.14 -36.78
CA GLN A 200 -13.05 0.07 -36.44
C GLN A 200 -13.89 1.06 -35.62
N ASP A 201 -15.15 1.26 -35.99
CA ASP A 201 -16.10 2.11 -35.25
C ASP A 201 -16.42 1.52 -33.88
N SER A 202 -16.63 0.20 -33.79
CA SER A 202 -16.83 -0.51 -32.53
C SER A 202 -15.62 -0.37 -31.60
N ILE A 203 -14.40 -0.52 -32.12
CA ILE A 203 -13.15 -0.29 -31.37
C ILE A 203 -13.07 1.15 -30.89
N GLN A 204 -13.45 2.12 -31.72
CA GLN A 204 -13.41 3.54 -31.35
C GLN A 204 -14.42 3.84 -30.24
N GLN A 205 -15.63 3.30 -30.34
CA GLN A 205 -16.65 3.43 -29.31
C GLN A 205 -16.16 2.84 -27.97
N MET A 206 -15.63 1.61 -27.98
CA MET A 206 -15.07 1.00 -26.77
C MET A 206 -13.94 1.84 -26.16
N LYS A 207 -13.08 2.44 -26.97
CA LYS A 207 -12.02 3.34 -26.48
C LYS A 207 -12.58 4.59 -25.81
N ASP A 208 -13.63 5.17 -26.38
CA ASP A 208 -14.24 6.37 -25.84
C ASP A 208 -15.02 6.07 -24.55
N ASP A 209 -15.68 4.91 -24.47
CA ASP A 209 -16.34 4.42 -23.25
C ASP A 209 -15.31 4.21 -22.13
N ILE A 210 -14.22 3.46 -22.38
CA ILE A 210 -13.13 3.25 -21.42
C ILE A 210 -12.52 4.58 -20.98
N ARG A 211 -12.31 5.53 -21.91
CA ARG A 211 -11.76 6.86 -21.57
C ARG A 211 -12.72 7.63 -20.65
N ASN A 212 -14.01 7.57 -20.92
CA ASN A 212 -15.03 8.27 -20.14
C ASN A 212 -15.19 7.66 -18.74
N GLU A 213 -15.19 6.34 -18.64
CA GLU A 213 -15.20 5.61 -17.36
C GLU A 213 -13.97 5.97 -16.51
N LEU A 214 -12.77 5.87 -17.09
CA LEU A 214 -11.52 6.24 -16.41
C LEU A 214 -11.52 7.70 -15.97
N LYS A 215 -12.00 8.62 -16.81
CA LYS A 215 -12.10 10.04 -16.46
C LYS A 215 -13.06 10.27 -15.31
N THR A 216 -14.22 9.60 -15.34
CA THR A 216 -15.23 9.70 -14.28
C THR A 216 -14.67 9.18 -12.96
N GLU A 217 -13.96 8.06 -12.98
CA GLU A 217 -13.38 7.46 -11.79
C GLU A 217 -12.23 8.31 -11.22
N LEU A 218 -11.38 8.87 -12.10
CA LEU A 218 -10.35 9.84 -11.69
C LEU A 218 -10.97 11.09 -11.04
N ASP A 219 -12.07 11.62 -11.58
CA ASP A 219 -12.74 12.78 -11.02
C ASP A 219 -13.41 12.47 -9.67
N LYS A 220 -13.94 11.25 -9.47
CA LYS A 220 -14.42 10.79 -8.15
C LYS A 220 -13.26 10.70 -7.15
N MET A 221 -12.18 9.99 -7.49
CA MET A 221 -11.01 9.85 -6.61
C MET A 221 -10.41 11.21 -6.24
N ARG A 222 -10.35 12.16 -7.18
CA ARG A 222 -9.90 13.53 -6.91
C ARG A 222 -10.80 14.27 -5.92
N LYS A 223 -12.12 14.14 -6.05
CA LYS A 223 -13.07 14.74 -5.10
C LYS A 223 -12.95 14.14 -3.71
N GLU A 224 -12.79 12.82 -3.62
CA GLU A 224 -12.60 12.14 -2.35
C GLU A 224 -11.27 12.52 -1.68
N LEU A 225 -10.19 12.61 -2.46
CA LEU A 225 -8.90 13.07 -1.96
C LEU A 225 -9.01 14.50 -1.41
N HIS A 226 -9.63 15.41 -2.17
CA HIS A 226 -9.85 16.78 -1.72
C HIS A 226 -10.70 16.85 -0.44
N ALA A 227 -11.76 16.05 -0.33
CA ALA A 227 -12.58 15.98 0.88
C ALA A 227 -11.78 15.46 2.09
N ARG A 228 -10.91 14.46 1.89
CA ARG A 228 -9.99 13.97 2.93
C ARG A 228 -9.00 15.06 3.36
N ASP A 229 -8.42 15.81 2.43
CA ASP A 229 -7.50 16.92 2.74
C ASP A 229 -8.16 18.04 3.54
N VAL A 230 -9.39 18.41 3.18
CA VAL A 230 -10.19 19.40 3.93
C VAL A 230 -10.50 18.89 5.34
N ASN A 231 -10.85 17.62 5.49
CA ASN A 231 -11.09 17.04 6.80
C ASN A 231 -9.81 16.94 7.63
N TYR A 232 -8.68 16.61 7.01
CA TYR A 232 -7.38 16.57 7.67
C TYR A 232 -6.98 17.95 8.22
N THR A 233 -7.07 18.99 7.40
CA THR A 233 -6.75 20.37 7.82
C THR A 233 -7.68 20.86 8.93
N ARG A 234 -8.97 20.52 8.87
CA ARG A 234 -9.93 20.78 9.95
C ARG A 234 -9.55 20.05 11.25
N LEU A 235 -9.28 18.75 11.19
CA LEU A 235 -8.89 17.95 12.35
C LEU A 235 -7.58 18.43 12.97
N GLN A 236 -6.61 18.84 12.14
CA GLN A 236 -5.35 19.43 12.60
C GLN A 236 -5.60 20.74 13.36
N SER A 237 -6.48 21.60 12.84
CA SER A 237 -6.87 22.84 13.49
C SER A 237 -7.57 22.59 14.84
N ASP A 238 -8.49 21.62 14.89
CA ASP A 238 -9.18 21.25 16.13
C ASP A 238 -8.19 20.68 17.17
N LEU A 239 -7.21 19.89 16.74
CA LEU A 239 -6.17 19.34 17.60
C LEU A 239 -5.26 20.43 18.19
N GLU A 240 -4.91 21.45 17.39
CA GLU A 240 -4.17 22.62 17.88
C GLU A 240 -4.98 23.41 18.91
N ARG A 241 -6.28 23.63 18.67
CA ARG A 241 -7.18 24.30 19.62
C ARG A 241 -7.28 23.53 20.95
N TYR A 242 -7.43 22.21 20.91
CA TYR A 242 -7.47 21.41 22.14
C TYR A 242 -6.14 21.44 22.91
N LYS A 243 -5.00 21.42 22.22
CA LYS A 243 -3.69 21.60 22.87
C LYS A 243 -3.55 22.96 23.56
N GLU A 244 -4.09 24.02 22.97
CA GLU A 244 -4.10 25.35 23.59
C GLU A 244 -5.03 25.40 24.80
N GLU A 245 -6.21 24.78 24.70
CA GLU A 245 -7.15 24.68 25.82
C GLU A 245 -6.56 23.89 26.99
N GLU A 246 -5.90 22.76 26.72
CA GLU A 246 -5.18 21.98 27.74
C GLU A 246 -4.08 22.82 28.43
N LYS A 247 -3.29 23.58 27.65
CA LYS A 247 -2.28 24.49 28.20
C LYS A 247 -2.90 25.55 29.10
N LYS A 248 -4.06 26.10 28.73
CA LYS A 248 -4.78 27.09 29.54
C LYS A 248 -5.28 26.48 30.84
N LEU A 249 -5.96 25.34 30.76
CA LEU A 249 -6.45 24.61 31.94
C LEU A 249 -5.31 24.19 32.88
N SER A 250 -4.17 23.77 32.34
CA SER A 250 -2.98 23.44 33.13
C SER A 250 -2.44 24.66 33.90
N LYS A 251 -2.37 25.84 33.24
CA LYS A 251 -2.00 27.10 33.91
C LYS A 251 -3.00 27.49 35.00
N ASP A 252 -4.29 27.38 34.73
CA ASP A 252 -5.35 27.69 35.70
C ASP A 252 -5.28 26.74 36.91
N ASN A 253 -5.04 25.46 36.68
CA ASN A 253 -4.86 24.47 37.75
C ASN A 253 -3.63 24.79 38.62
N LEU A 254 -2.52 25.19 37.99
CA LEU A 254 -1.33 25.64 38.72
C LEU A 254 -1.62 26.88 39.57
N ALA A 255 -2.32 27.87 39.01
CA ALA A 255 -2.70 29.08 39.74
C ALA A 255 -3.60 28.75 40.95
N LEU A 256 -4.58 27.86 40.77
CA LEU A 256 -5.45 27.39 41.86
C LEU A 256 -4.66 26.65 42.95
N ARG A 257 -3.71 25.78 42.58
CA ARG A 257 -2.85 25.08 43.55
C ARG A 257 -2.00 26.06 44.36
N MET A 258 -1.45 27.09 43.71
CA MET A 258 -0.69 28.13 44.39
C MET A 258 -1.57 28.93 45.34
N SER A 259 -2.77 29.33 44.91
CA SER A 259 -3.73 30.02 45.76
C SER A 259 -4.18 29.17 46.96
N LEU A 260 -4.40 27.87 46.77
CA LEU A 260 -4.74 26.94 47.86
C LEU A 260 -3.60 26.81 48.86
N LYS A 261 -2.36 26.70 48.37
CA LYS A 261 -1.16 26.65 49.23
C LYS A 261 -1.03 27.92 50.06
N GLU A 262 -1.24 29.09 49.47
CA GLU A 262 -1.20 30.37 50.19
C GLU A 262 -2.29 30.43 51.28
N LYS A 263 -3.53 30.05 50.95
CA LYS A 263 -4.64 30.00 51.92
C LYS A 263 -4.39 29.01 53.04
N ASN A 264 -3.78 27.86 52.74
CA ASN A 264 -3.42 26.87 53.75
C ASN A 264 -2.34 27.42 54.71
N ASN A 265 -1.33 28.12 54.18
CA ASN A 265 -0.33 28.78 55.03
C ASN A 265 -0.98 29.84 55.95
N GLN A 266 -1.87 30.69 55.39
CA GLN A 266 -2.62 31.67 56.18
C GLN A 266 -3.45 30.99 57.29
N LEU A 267 -4.05 29.83 57.00
CA LEU A 267 -4.81 29.06 57.99
C LEU A 267 -3.92 28.51 59.12
N GLU A 268 -2.74 27.98 58.79
CA GLU A 268 -1.79 27.48 59.79
C GLU A 268 -1.26 28.61 60.69
N ASP A 269 -1.00 29.80 60.13
CA ASP A 269 -0.63 30.98 60.93
C ASP A 269 -1.73 31.40 61.91
N VAL A 270 -2.99 31.41 61.46
CA VAL A 270 -4.14 31.72 62.32
C VAL A 270 -4.31 30.68 63.43
N LYS A 271 -4.17 29.39 63.12
CA LYS A 271 -4.19 28.32 64.13
C LYS A 271 -3.07 28.48 65.15
N GLY A 272 -1.85 28.78 64.69
CA GLY A 272 -0.70 29.05 65.55
C GLY A 272 -0.98 30.20 66.52
N ASN A 273 -1.50 31.32 66.01
CA ASN A 273 -1.90 32.47 66.82
C ASN A 273 -3.02 32.13 67.81
N GLN A 274 -4.00 31.33 67.40
CA GLN A 274 -5.08 30.88 68.28
C GLN A 274 -4.54 30.04 69.45
N LEU A 275 -3.64 29.08 69.19
CA LEU A 275 -2.99 28.28 70.23
C LEU A 275 -2.17 29.13 71.18
N PHE A 276 -1.41 30.10 70.65
CA PHE A 276 -0.65 31.06 71.46
C PHE A 276 -1.57 31.87 72.39
N LEU A 277 -2.68 32.41 71.86
CA LEU A 277 -3.64 33.17 72.64
C LEU A 277 -4.36 32.31 73.70
N GLN A 278 -4.69 31.06 73.38
CA GLN A 278 -5.27 30.12 74.36
C GLN A 278 -4.30 29.86 75.52
N LYS A 279 -3.01 29.62 75.22
CA LYS A 279 -1.98 29.44 76.25
C LYS A 279 -1.82 30.68 77.13
N LEU A 280 -1.72 31.86 76.52
CA LEU A 280 -1.62 33.12 77.26
C LEU A 280 -2.83 33.36 78.17
N LEU A 281 -4.03 33.00 77.71
CA LEU A 281 -5.25 33.10 78.49
C LEU A 281 -5.21 32.16 79.70
N GLU A 282 -4.74 30.93 79.54
CA GLU A 282 -4.61 29.97 80.65
C GLU A 282 -3.55 30.41 81.66
N ASP A 283 -2.41 30.92 81.19
CA ASP A 283 -1.37 31.49 82.05
C ASP A 283 -1.92 32.65 82.89
N LYS A 284 -2.68 33.57 82.27
CA LYS A 284 -3.34 34.68 82.99
C LYS A 284 -4.37 34.17 84.00
N LYS A 285 -5.19 33.17 83.66
CA LYS A 285 -6.14 32.55 84.60
C LYS A 285 -5.42 31.95 85.80
N ASN A 286 -4.30 31.26 85.58
CA ASN A 286 -3.49 30.67 86.65
C ASN A 286 -2.90 31.74 87.56
N ILE A 287 -2.35 32.83 87.02
CA ILE A 287 -1.87 33.96 87.82
C ILE A 287 -2.99 34.54 88.69
N ILE A 288 -4.20 34.72 88.13
CA ILE A 288 -5.35 35.23 88.88
C ILE A 288 -5.74 34.26 90.01
N ARG A 289 -5.81 32.94 89.74
CA ARG A 289 -6.07 31.92 90.76
C ARG A 289 -5.08 32.00 91.92
N ILE A 290 -3.78 32.09 91.62
CA ILE A 290 -2.72 32.22 92.63
C ILE A 290 -2.89 33.50 93.44
N LYS A 291 -3.13 34.65 92.78
CA LYS A 291 -3.37 35.93 93.47
C LYS A 291 -4.56 35.84 94.43
N ILE A 292 -5.67 35.23 94.00
CA ILE A 292 -6.85 35.02 94.86
C ILE A 292 -6.49 34.16 96.07
N MET A 293 -5.73 33.06 95.89
CA MET A 293 -5.28 32.22 97.01
C MET A 293 -4.42 32.99 98.01
N LEU A 294 -3.45 33.77 97.52
CA LEU A 294 -2.59 34.58 98.38
C LEU A 294 -3.38 35.64 99.16
N LEU A 295 -4.33 36.32 98.52
CA LEU A 295 -5.20 37.29 99.18
C LEU A 295 -6.09 36.64 100.26
N ARG A 296 -6.63 35.43 99.99
CA ARG A 296 -7.38 34.66 101.00
C ARG A 296 -6.49 34.32 102.21
N ASN A 297 -5.28 33.82 101.97
CA ASN A 297 -4.33 33.51 103.03
C ASN A 297 -3.95 34.75 103.86
N ALA A 298 -3.68 35.89 103.21
CA ALA A 298 -3.39 37.14 103.91
C ALA A 298 -4.58 37.60 104.78
N ARG A 299 -5.81 37.50 104.25
CA ARG A 299 -7.03 37.80 105.01
C ARG A 299 -7.20 36.90 106.24
N HIS A 300 -6.86 35.62 106.13
CA HIS A 300 -6.91 34.71 107.27
C HIS A 300 -5.89 35.05 108.35
N ARG A 301 -4.72 35.61 107.99
CA ARG A 301 -3.69 36.02 108.97
C ARG A 301 -4.01 37.35 109.68
N LEU A 302 -4.89 38.18 109.12
CA LEU A 302 -5.29 39.47 109.68
C LEU A 302 -6.50 39.37 110.63
N LYS A 303 -7.16 38.21 110.70
CA LYS A 303 -8.24 37.91 111.64
C LYS A 303 -7.69 37.16 112.83
#